data_AF-A0A2Z3H4F1-F1
#
_entry.id   AF-A0A2Z3H4F1-F1
#
_cell.length_a   1.000
_cell.length_b   1.000
_cell.length_c   1.000
_cell.angle_alpha   90.00
_cell.angle_beta   90.00
_cell.angle_gamma   90.00
#
_symmetry.space_group_name_H-M   'P 1'
#
loop_
_entity.id
_entity.type
_entity.pdbx_description
1 polymer ?
#
loop_
_entity_poly.entity_id
_entity_poly.type
_entity_poly.pdbx_seq_one_letter_code
_entity_poly.pdbx_strand_id
1 'polypeptide(L)'
;MSESRYTVRQLGWYQPPHGDPYTRRVPTAVPVAGFDTFDAAEEHRRELEAGARVGENPFRFGGCSVFFQSSLDGMRLHDWLMDEGIDPPASELRHGDWHEWWAAFAHTWTEGQLHHAWSAFDKVRFFDVIEEPQSVAHAVIEIVWGLLERDWNAMTAGTEGGRLMGVYRRTARAERFRAELSRDRNAGGGRYRYDRRAGYSADPHNPIPARQATFYEALAVPSDVPPFAGVGYLVQRRAVIDTFAGTVWRTRPPADARVPVALYASRSDAIEHRDRLAAESRQVLNPFVFADPAHGAATEGAREELAALELPLPVPSGDRRRDWIEWWDLCQEDVSDEQRAAVWRACDQPMFEVLRVEVADE
;
A
#
# COMPACT_ATOMS: atom_id res chain seq x y z
N MET A 1 1.34 17.29 30.03
CA MET A 1 1.45 16.26 28.98
C MET A 1 0.12 16.29 28.25
N SER A 2 0.09 16.49 26.93
CA SER A 2 -1.17 16.33 26.20
C SER A 2 -1.57 14.87 26.32
N GLU A 3 -2.83 14.60 26.67
CA GLU A 3 -3.35 13.24 26.65
C GLU A 3 -3.29 12.71 25.21
N SER A 4 -2.84 11.47 25.05
CA SER A 4 -2.79 10.79 23.75
C SER A 4 -4.20 10.62 23.24
N ARG A 5 -4.42 10.96 21.96
CA ARG A 5 -5.70 10.74 21.28
C ARG A 5 -5.55 9.56 20.33
N TYR A 6 -6.58 8.75 20.19
CA TYR A 6 -6.60 7.58 19.32
C TYR A 6 -7.64 7.76 18.24
N THR A 7 -7.33 7.38 17.01
CA THR A 7 -8.26 7.47 15.88
C THR A 7 -8.40 6.11 15.22
N VAL A 8 -9.65 5.67 15.12
CA VAL A 8 -10.03 4.53 14.29
C VAL A 8 -10.09 5.01 12.85
N ARG A 9 -9.38 4.32 11.97
CA ARG A 9 -9.34 4.64 10.54
C ARG A 9 -9.76 3.43 9.72
N GLN A 10 -10.53 3.68 8.67
CA GLN A 10 -10.86 2.69 7.65
C GLN A 10 -9.67 2.55 6.70
N LEU A 11 -9.20 1.34 6.52
CA LEU A 11 -8.12 0.98 5.61
C LEU A 11 -8.68 0.90 4.18
N GLY A 12 -7.92 1.45 3.24
CA GLY A 12 -8.28 1.41 1.84
C GLY A 12 -8.08 0.01 1.25
N TRP A 13 -9.11 -0.47 0.58
CA TRP A 13 -9.10 -1.68 -0.21
C TRP A 13 -9.61 -1.34 -1.61
N TYR A 14 -8.90 -1.80 -2.64
CA TYR A 14 -9.25 -1.51 -4.02
C TYR A 14 -9.26 -2.79 -4.85
N GLN A 15 -10.38 -3.02 -5.55
CA GLN A 15 -10.46 -4.06 -6.55
C GLN A 15 -10.31 -3.42 -7.94
N PRO A 16 -9.27 -3.75 -8.70
CA PRO A 16 -9.08 -3.19 -10.02
C PRO A 16 -10.20 -3.61 -10.98
N PRO A 17 -10.69 -2.72 -11.87
CA PRO A 17 -11.87 -3.00 -12.70
C PRO A 17 -11.67 -4.10 -13.76
N HIS A 18 -10.43 -4.56 -14.03
CA HIS A 18 -10.15 -5.53 -15.07
C HIS A 18 -9.03 -6.52 -14.70
N GLY A 19 -9.39 -7.80 -14.55
CA GLY A 19 -8.48 -8.95 -14.66
C GLY A 19 -7.83 -9.46 -13.36
N ASP A 20 -7.74 -8.64 -12.31
CA ASP A 20 -7.35 -9.12 -10.98
C ASP A 20 -8.62 -9.49 -10.19
N PRO A 21 -8.84 -10.78 -9.86
CA PRO A 21 -9.97 -11.17 -9.03
C PRO A 21 -9.82 -10.70 -7.58
N TYR A 22 -8.62 -10.22 -7.18
CA TYR A 22 -8.31 -9.84 -5.81
C TYR A 22 -8.44 -8.33 -5.57
N THR A 23 -9.00 -7.99 -4.41
CA THR A 23 -8.98 -6.68 -3.78
C THR A 23 -7.66 -6.50 -3.04
N ARG A 24 -6.87 -5.49 -3.40
CA ARG A 24 -5.57 -5.24 -2.77
C ARG A 24 -5.68 -4.15 -1.71
N ARG A 25 -4.87 -4.27 -0.65
CA ARG A 25 -4.76 -3.20 0.35
C ARG A 25 -4.03 -2.04 -0.30
N VAL A 26 -4.68 -0.90 -0.35
CA VAL A 26 -4.06 0.34 -0.79
C VAL A 26 -3.59 1.12 0.43
N PRO A 27 -2.49 1.88 0.34
CA PRO A 27 -1.91 2.60 1.47
C PRO A 27 -2.67 3.90 1.77
N THR A 28 -3.99 3.87 1.67
CA THR A 28 -4.86 4.95 2.07
C THR A 28 -5.58 4.55 3.35
N ALA A 29 -5.89 5.54 4.18
CA ALA A 29 -6.75 5.34 5.34
C ALA A 29 -7.59 6.59 5.56
N VAL A 30 -8.85 6.40 5.95
CA VAL A 30 -9.81 7.48 6.19
C VAL A 30 -10.16 7.48 7.68
N PRO A 31 -9.99 8.60 8.42
CA PRO A 31 -10.40 8.65 9.82
C PRO A 31 -11.92 8.47 9.93
N VAL A 32 -12.34 7.61 10.85
CA VAL A 32 -13.76 7.26 11.10
C VAL A 32 -14.23 7.88 12.40
N ALA A 33 -13.50 7.68 13.50
CA ALA A 33 -13.85 8.16 14.83
C ALA A 33 -12.59 8.38 15.68
N GLY A 34 -12.66 9.30 16.64
CA GLY A 34 -11.57 9.60 17.58
C GLY A 34 -11.98 9.36 19.04
N PHE A 35 -11.02 8.95 19.87
CA PHE A 35 -11.20 8.47 21.24
C PHE A 35 -10.07 8.96 22.14
N ASP A 36 -10.37 9.11 23.43
CA ASP A 36 -9.39 9.54 24.44
C ASP A 36 -8.58 8.35 25.01
N THR A 37 -9.01 7.12 24.76
CA THR A 37 -8.33 5.90 25.22
C THR A 37 -8.20 4.87 24.11
N PHE A 38 -7.14 4.07 24.18
CA PHE A 38 -6.91 2.97 23.24
C PHE A 38 -8.01 1.91 23.33
N ASP A 39 -8.42 1.52 24.54
CA ASP A 39 -9.41 0.47 24.76
C ASP A 39 -10.76 0.80 24.10
N ALA A 40 -11.23 2.04 24.24
CA ALA A 40 -12.46 2.49 23.60
C ALA A 40 -12.35 2.51 22.06
N ALA A 41 -11.19 2.91 21.53
CA ALA A 41 -10.93 2.88 20.09
C ALA A 41 -10.90 1.45 19.55
N GLU A 42 -10.29 0.51 20.28
CA GLU A 42 -10.18 -0.89 19.87
C GLU A 42 -11.51 -1.64 19.96
N GLU A 43 -12.33 -1.34 20.98
CA GLU A 43 -13.72 -1.84 21.06
C GLU A 43 -14.52 -1.39 19.83
N HIS A 44 -14.49 -0.09 19.52
CA HIS A 44 -15.17 0.44 18.34
C HIS A 44 -14.63 -0.14 17.02
N ARG A 45 -13.30 -0.32 16.90
CA ARG A 45 -12.69 -0.97 15.74
C ARG A 45 -13.20 -2.40 15.58
N ARG A 46 -13.34 -3.18 16.67
CA ARG A 46 -13.89 -4.55 16.62
C ARG A 46 -15.33 -4.59 16.12
N GLU A 47 -16.17 -3.67 16.57
CA GLU A 47 -17.55 -3.55 16.11
C GLU A 47 -17.64 -3.26 14.61
N LEU A 48 -16.88 -2.26 14.13
CA LEU A 48 -16.82 -1.90 12.71
C LEU A 48 -16.26 -3.04 11.85
N GLU A 49 -15.21 -3.70 12.33
CA GLU A 49 -14.58 -4.84 11.67
C GLU A 49 -15.56 -6.03 11.55
N ALA A 50 -16.31 -6.34 12.62
CA ALA A 50 -17.33 -7.38 12.58
C ALA A 50 -18.41 -7.06 11.53
N GLY A 51 -18.87 -5.80 11.48
CA GLY A 51 -19.84 -5.35 10.47
C GLY A 51 -19.31 -5.44 9.04
N ALA A 52 -18.07 -5.01 8.79
CA ALA A 52 -17.47 -5.06 7.45
C ALA A 52 -17.17 -6.48 6.95
N ARG A 53 -17.00 -7.45 7.85
CA ARG A 53 -16.80 -8.86 7.49
C ARG A 53 -18.09 -9.57 7.07
N VAL A 54 -19.26 -9.00 7.36
CA VAL A 54 -20.56 -9.60 7.00
C VAL A 54 -20.71 -9.68 5.49
N GLY A 55 -20.86 -10.90 4.97
CA GLY A 55 -21.05 -11.16 3.55
C GLY A 55 -19.79 -11.04 2.69
N GLU A 56 -18.65 -10.73 3.29
CA GLU A 56 -17.37 -10.68 2.60
C GLU A 56 -16.70 -12.06 2.51
N ASN A 57 -15.87 -12.21 1.49
CA ASN A 57 -15.03 -13.39 1.29
C ASN A 57 -13.56 -13.00 1.56
N PRO A 58 -12.91 -13.53 2.61
CA PRO A 58 -11.53 -13.17 2.95
C PRO A 58 -10.57 -13.46 1.79
N PHE A 59 -10.80 -14.52 1.01
CA PHE A 59 -9.99 -14.88 -0.16
C PHE A 59 -10.15 -13.91 -1.35
N ARG A 60 -11.04 -12.92 -1.28
CA ARG A 60 -11.02 -11.80 -2.23
C ARG A 60 -9.91 -10.81 -1.90
N PHE A 61 -9.40 -10.77 -0.67
CA PHE A 61 -8.49 -9.73 -0.23
C PHE A 61 -7.04 -10.19 -0.31
N GLY A 62 -6.12 -9.28 -0.63
CA GLY A 62 -4.69 -9.52 -0.51
C GLY A 62 -4.07 -10.11 -1.77
N GLY A 63 -4.31 -11.37 -2.11
CA GLY A 63 -3.72 -12.03 -3.29
C GLY A 63 -4.08 -13.51 -3.44
N CYS A 64 -3.34 -14.24 -4.27
CA CYS A 64 -3.60 -15.65 -4.62
C CYS A 64 -2.98 -16.68 -3.67
N SER A 65 -2.54 -16.27 -2.48
CA SER A 65 -1.93 -17.15 -1.48
C SER A 65 -2.56 -16.85 -0.13
N VAL A 66 -2.82 -17.90 0.66
CA VAL A 66 -3.39 -17.81 2.03
C VAL A 66 -2.56 -16.88 2.92
N PHE A 67 -1.26 -16.77 2.65
CA PHE A 67 -0.33 -15.84 3.29
C PHE A 67 -0.86 -14.41 3.37
N PHE A 68 -1.61 -13.95 2.36
CA PHE A 68 -2.09 -12.58 2.35
C PHE A 68 -3.25 -12.34 3.32
N GLN A 69 -3.99 -13.39 3.68
CA GLN A 69 -5.16 -13.30 4.53
C GLN A 69 -4.92 -13.79 5.95
N SER A 70 -4.04 -14.78 6.12
CA SER A 70 -3.80 -15.47 7.38
C SER A 70 -2.31 -15.58 7.73
N SER A 71 -2.00 -15.61 9.02
CA SER A 71 -0.70 -16.05 9.56
C SER A 71 -0.56 -17.58 9.64
N LEU A 72 -1.62 -18.34 9.40
CA LEU A 72 -1.60 -19.79 9.29
C LEU A 72 -1.21 -20.20 7.87
N ASP A 73 -0.33 -21.20 7.75
CA ASP A 73 -0.12 -21.91 6.50
C ASP A 73 -1.38 -22.68 6.07
N GLY A 74 -1.42 -23.17 4.83
CA GLY A 74 -2.60 -23.84 4.28
C GLY A 74 -3.07 -25.06 5.10
N MET A 75 -2.15 -25.87 5.63
CA MET A 75 -2.48 -27.05 6.44
C MET A 75 -3.04 -26.66 7.82
N ARG A 76 -2.45 -25.65 8.46
CA ARG A 76 -2.97 -25.14 9.74
C ARG A 76 -4.31 -24.43 9.58
N LEU A 77 -4.53 -23.72 8.48
CA LEU A 77 -5.83 -23.15 8.15
C LEU A 77 -6.87 -24.25 7.93
N HIS A 78 -6.50 -25.32 7.25
CA HIS A 78 -7.36 -26.51 7.08
C HIS A 78 -7.79 -27.08 8.43
N ASP A 79 -6.83 -27.38 9.32
CA ASP A 79 -7.12 -27.92 10.65
C ASP A 79 -7.96 -26.94 11.50
N TRP A 80 -7.65 -25.65 11.42
CA TRP A 80 -8.41 -24.59 12.11
C TRP A 80 -9.90 -24.60 11.73
N LEU A 81 -10.22 -24.79 10.45
CA LEU A 81 -11.60 -24.83 9.98
C LEU A 81 -12.31 -26.12 10.43
N MET A 82 -11.59 -27.24 10.39
CA MET A 82 -12.11 -28.55 10.81
C MET A 82 -12.49 -28.60 12.30
N ASP A 83 -11.81 -27.83 13.16
CA ASP A 83 -12.14 -27.72 14.59
C ASP A 83 -13.58 -27.23 14.85
N GLU A 84 -14.19 -26.50 13.90
CA GLU A 84 -15.61 -26.11 13.95
C GLU A 84 -16.50 -26.83 12.92
N GLY A 85 -16.05 -27.99 12.43
CA GLY A 85 -16.77 -28.81 11.47
C GLY A 85 -17.00 -28.14 10.13
N ILE A 86 -16.13 -27.19 9.75
CA ILE A 86 -16.13 -26.56 8.43
C ILE A 86 -15.19 -27.39 7.53
N ASP A 87 -15.76 -28.10 6.55
CA ASP A 87 -15.01 -28.97 5.63
C ASP A 87 -14.31 -28.12 4.54
N PRO A 88 -12.97 -27.96 4.56
CA PRO A 88 -12.21 -27.16 3.60
C PRO A 88 -12.12 -27.84 2.21
N PRO A 89 -11.70 -27.14 1.14
CA PRO A 89 -11.58 -27.75 -0.17
C PRO A 89 -10.46 -28.81 -0.19
N ALA A 90 -10.70 -29.95 -0.85
CA ALA A 90 -9.76 -31.08 -0.92
C ALA A 90 -8.42 -30.76 -1.62
N SER A 91 -8.36 -29.66 -2.37
CA SER A 91 -7.17 -29.18 -3.07
C SER A 91 -6.65 -27.95 -2.34
N GLU A 92 -5.80 -28.18 -1.33
CA GLU A 92 -5.22 -27.13 -0.47
C GLU A 92 -4.31 -26.16 -1.24
N LEU A 93 -3.80 -26.59 -2.41
CA LEU A 93 -2.73 -25.93 -3.15
C LEU A 93 -3.19 -24.85 -4.13
N ARG A 94 -4.50 -24.71 -4.38
CA ARG A 94 -5.02 -23.73 -5.35
C ARG A 94 -5.95 -22.74 -4.68
N HIS A 95 -5.51 -21.50 -4.57
CA HIS A 95 -6.30 -20.42 -3.99
C HIS A 95 -7.61 -20.11 -4.73
N GLY A 96 -7.68 -20.38 -6.03
CA GLY A 96 -8.94 -20.31 -6.78
C GLY A 96 -10.02 -21.22 -6.17
N ASP A 97 -9.61 -22.42 -5.72
CA ASP A 97 -10.50 -23.39 -5.10
C ASP A 97 -11.01 -22.86 -3.75
N TRP A 98 -10.16 -22.21 -2.94
CA TRP A 98 -10.55 -21.56 -1.68
C TRP A 98 -11.55 -20.41 -1.87
N HIS A 99 -11.31 -19.55 -2.86
CA HIS A 99 -12.21 -18.45 -3.17
C HIS A 99 -13.60 -18.93 -3.59
N GLU A 100 -13.66 -19.90 -4.51
CA GLU A 100 -14.91 -20.50 -4.99
C GLU A 100 -15.61 -21.29 -3.88
N TRP A 101 -14.86 -22.04 -3.07
CA TRP A 101 -15.36 -22.78 -1.91
C TRP A 101 -16.03 -21.86 -0.89
N TRP A 102 -15.38 -20.77 -0.47
CA TRP A 102 -15.98 -19.83 0.48
C TRP A 102 -17.30 -19.26 -0.06
N ALA A 103 -17.31 -18.84 -1.33
CA ALA A 103 -18.53 -18.32 -1.96
C ALA A 103 -19.66 -19.36 -1.99
N ALA A 104 -19.33 -20.64 -2.18
CA ALA A 104 -20.29 -21.74 -2.24
C ALA A 104 -20.83 -22.17 -0.86
N PHE A 105 -20.03 -22.09 0.21
CA PHE A 105 -20.39 -22.69 1.50
C PHE A 105 -20.61 -21.71 2.65
N ALA A 106 -20.01 -20.51 2.64
CA ALA A 106 -20.06 -19.60 3.80
C ALA A 106 -21.47 -19.21 4.22
N HIS A 107 -22.44 -19.21 3.30
CA HIS A 107 -23.84 -18.90 3.60
C HIS A 107 -24.59 -20.02 4.36
N THR A 108 -24.01 -21.22 4.49
CA THR A 108 -24.61 -22.34 5.24
C THR A 108 -24.08 -22.44 6.67
N TRP A 109 -23.03 -21.67 7.00
CA TRP A 109 -22.40 -21.70 8.32
C TRP A 109 -23.23 -20.93 9.34
N THR A 110 -23.15 -21.39 10.59
CA THR A 110 -23.67 -20.63 11.73
C THR A 110 -22.85 -19.36 11.96
N GLU A 111 -23.39 -18.40 12.71
CA GLU A 111 -22.65 -17.18 13.10
C GLU A 111 -21.35 -17.53 13.85
N GLY A 112 -21.38 -18.54 14.72
CA GLY A 112 -20.20 -19.02 15.45
C GLY A 112 -19.13 -19.59 14.52
N GLN A 113 -19.52 -20.43 13.56
CA GLN A 113 -18.60 -20.98 12.55
C GLN A 113 -18.00 -19.89 11.67
N LEU A 114 -18.81 -18.92 11.22
CA LEU A 114 -18.33 -17.80 10.42
C LEU A 114 -17.36 -16.92 11.20
N HIS A 115 -17.64 -16.66 12.48
CA HIS A 115 -16.74 -15.94 13.38
C HIS A 115 -15.42 -16.69 13.58
N HIS A 116 -15.48 -18.00 13.84
CA HIS A 116 -14.31 -18.86 14.01
C HIS A 116 -13.45 -18.88 12.75
N ALA A 117 -14.05 -19.05 11.56
CA ALA A 117 -13.33 -18.96 10.29
C ALA A 117 -12.68 -17.58 10.10
N TRP A 118 -13.40 -16.49 10.37
CA TRP A 118 -12.86 -15.12 10.27
C TRP A 118 -11.72 -14.80 11.24
N SER A 119 -11.62 -15.53 12.34
CA SER A 119 -10.52 -15.35 13.30
C SER A 119 -9.17 -15.88 12.79
N ALA A 120 -9.19 -16.80 11.81
CA ALA A 120 -7.99 -17.25 11.12
C ALA A 120 -7.41 -16.20 10.16
N PHE A 121 -8.24 -15.29 9.63
CA PHE A 121 -7.84 -14.27 8.66
C PHE A 121 -7.43 -12.95 9.35
N ASP A 122 -6.37 -13.03 10.15
CA ASP A 122 -5.84 -11.95 10.97
C ASP A 122 -5.18 -10.80 10.19
N LYS A 123 -4.76 -11.05 8.95
CA LYS A 123 -4.14 -10.06 8.05
C LYS A 123 -5.17 -9.27 7.22
N VAL A 124 -6.40 -9.77 7.09
CA VAL A 124 -7.51 -9.03 6.45
C VAL A 124 -8.15 -8.12 7.50
N ARG A 125 -7.71 -6.85 7.50
CA ARG A 125 -8.24 -5.78 8.36
C ARG A 125 -8.90 -4.70 7.52
N PHE A 126 -10.10 -4.30 7.89
CA PHE A 126 -10.81 -3.16 7.30
C PHE A 126 -10.59 -1.88 8.10
N PHE A 127 -10.31 -2.02 9.40
CA PHE A 127 -10.08 -0.89 10.29
C PHE A 127 -8.82 -1.10 11.12
N ASP A 128 -8.24 0.01 11.54
CA ASP A 128 -7.05 0.05 12.38
C ASP A 128 -7.17 1.18 13.42
N VAL A 129 -6.48 1.04 14.55
CA VAL A 129 -6.39 2.09 15.58
C VAL A 129 -5.00 2.70 15.51
N ILE A 130 -4.93 4.01 15.40
CA ILE A 130 -3.67 4.74 15.54
C ILE A 130 -3.72 5.70 16.72
N GLU A 131 -2.59 5.85 17.39
CA GLU A 131 -2.35 7.01 18.24
C GLU A 131 -2.08 8.22 17.33
N GLU A 132 -2.85 9.30 17.52
CA GLU A 132 -2.64 10.54 16.80
C GLU A 132 -1.33 11.18 17.25
N PRO A 133 -0.48 11.61 16.32
CA PRO A 133 0.76 12.27 16.68
C PRO A 133 0.45 13.59 17.38
N GLN A 134 1.20 13.90 18.45
CA GLN A 134 1.05 15.15 19.20
C GLN A 134 1.25 16.39 18.33
N SER A 135 2.02 16.28 17.24
CA SER A 135 2.18 17.32 16.23
C SER A 135 2.22 16.75 14.82
N VAL A 136 1.69 17.53 13.88
CA VAL A 136 1.68 17.22 12.45
C VAL A 136 2.36 18.33 11.65
N ALA A 137 3.06 17.94 10.59
CA ALA A 137 3.46 18.82 9.51
C ALA A 137 2.64 18.48 8.25
N HIS A 138 2.68 19.36 7.25
CA HIS A 138 1.88 19.26 6.03
C HIS A 138 2.82 19.29 4.83
N ALA A 139 3.01 18.14 4.19
CA ALA A 139 3.80 18.00 2.97
C ALA A 139 2.91 18.31 1.76
N VAL A 140 3.32 19.25 0.91
CA VAL A 140 2.69 19.50 -0.38
C VAL A 140 3.44 18.71 -1.44
N ILE A 141 2.72 17.87 -2.18
CA ILE A 141 3.27 17.05 -3.26
C ILE A 141 2.64 17.42 -4.60
N GLU A 142 3.42 17.36 -5.68
CA GLU A 142 2.95 17.34 -7.06
C GLU A 142 2.56 15.92 -7.43
N ILE A 143 1.31 15.71 -7.84
CA ILE A 143 0.84 14.44 -8.36
C ILE A 143 1.54 14.18 -9.68
N VAL A 144 2.29 13.06 -9.75
CA VAL A 144 2.97 12.71 -10.98
C VAL A 144 2.08 11.87 -11.89
N TRP A 145 2.16 12.17 -13.17
CA TRP A 145 1.33 11.61 -14.23
C TRP A 145 2.13 10.64 -15.09
N GLY A 146 1.57 9.46 -15.33
CA GLY A 146 2.06 8.55 -16.37
C GLY A 146 1.52 8.96 -17.73
N LEU A 147 2.40 9.10 -18.73
CA LEU A 147 2.03 9.29 -20.14
C LEU A 147 1.61 7.94 -20.73
N LEU A 148 0.39 7.84 -21.28
CA LEU A 148 0.02 6.71 -22.13
C LEU A 148 0.54 6.99 -23.56
N GLU A 149 1.57 6.26 -24.00
CA GLU A 149 2.12 6.35 -25.37
C GLU A 149 1.20 5.71 -26.44
N ARG A 150 -0.05 6.15 -26.59
CA ARG A 150 -0.85 5.89 -27.80
C ARG A 150 -1.44 7.19 -28.30
N ASP A 151 -1.91 7.20 -29.55
CA ASP A 151 -2.46 8.34 -30.33
C ASP A 151 -3.57 9.17 -29.66
N TRP A 152 -3.90 8.88 -28.40
CA TRP A 152 -4.78 9.62 -27.54
C TRP A 152 -3.95 10.11 -26.35
N ASN A 153 -3.68 11.43 -26.32
CA ASN A 153 -3.05 12.15 -25.21
C ASN A 153 -3.86 11.99 -23.90
N ALA A 154 -3.94 10.78 -23.35
CA ALA A 154 -4.59 10.46 -22.09
C ALA A 154 -3.49 10.19 -21.07
N MET A 155 -3.44 11.01 -20.03
CA MET A 155 -2.52 10.81 -18.90
C MET A 155 -3.30 10.26 -17.72
N THR A 156 -2.72 9.32 -16.99
CA THR A 156 -3.28 8.76 -15.75
C THR A 156 -2.46 9.22 -14.56
N ALA A 157 -3.12 9.66 -13.49
CA ALA A 157 -2.45 9.96 -12.24
C ALA A 157 -1.78 8.70 -11.71
N GLY A 158 -0.60 8.85 -11.11
CA GLY A 158 -0.13 7.84 -10.17
C GLY A 158 -1.19 7.59 -9.10
N THR A 159 -1.43 6.32 -8.77
CA THR A 159 -2.37 5.92 -7.71
C THR A 159 -1.90 6.38 -6.33
N GLU A 160 -0.61 6.69 -6.21
CA GLU A 160 0.00 7.08 -4.95
C GLU A 160 1.17 8.05 -5.12
N GLY A 161 1.41 8.84 -4.07
CA GLY A 161 2.58 9.69 -3.94
C GLY A 161 2.63 10.85 -4.90
N GLY A 162 3.80 11.48 -4.95
CA GLY A 162 4.09 12.63 -5.78
C GLY A 162 5.54 13.08 -5.65
N ARG A 163 5.88 14.19 -6.31
CA ARG A 163 7.15 14.89 -6.08
C ARG A 163 6.95 15.88 -4.95
N LEU A 164 7.82 15.87 -3.95
CA LEU A 164 7.74 16.82 -2.84
C LEU A 164 7.98 18.26 -3.33
N MET A 165 7.05 19.16 -3.02
CA MET A 165 7.11 20.58 -3.38
C MET A 165 7.45 21.47 -2.18
N GLY A 166 7.04 21.09 -0.97
CA GLY A 166 7.32 21.84 0.25
C GLY A 166 6.75 21.17 1.50
N VAL A 167 7.24 21.57 2.68
CA VAL A 167 6.75 21.08 3.98
C VAL A 167 6.44 22.28 4.87
N TYR A 168 5.25 22.27 5.47
CA TYR A 168 4.71 23.39 6.23
C TYR A 168 4.19 22.91 7.57
N ARG A 169 4.42 23.68 8.63
CA ARG A 169 3.85 23.33 9.93
C ARG A 169 2.32 23.48 9.94
N ARG A 170 1.81 24.55 9.34
CA ARG A 170 0.38 24.91 9.38
C ARG A 170 -0.36 24.47 8.12
N THR A 171 -1.52 23.84 8.30
CA THR A 171 -2.43 23.41 7.22
C THR A 171 -2.79 24.57 6.29
N ALA A 172 -3.16 25.72 6.86
CA ALA A 172 -3.56 26.90 6.09
C ALA A 172 -2.45 27.40 5.13
N ARG A 173 -1.18 27.27 5.53
CA ARG A 173 -0.05 27.64 4.68
C ARG A 173 0.18 26.61 3.58
N ALA A 174 0.15 25.32 3.90
CA ALA A 174 0.26 24.26 2.91
C ALA A 174 -0.83 24.39 1.82
N GLU A 175 -2.07 24.64 2.23
CA GLU A 175 -3.20 24.83 1.30
C GLU A 175 -3.05 26.07 0.43
N ARG A 176 -2.60 27.18 1.00
CA ARG A 176 -2.30 28.41 0.24
C ARG A 176 -1.21 28.16 -0.81
N PHE A 177 -0.12 27.49 -0.42
CA PHE A 177 0.97 27.15 -1.34
C PHE A 177 0.52 26.19 -2.44
N ARG A 178 -0.27 25.17 -2.07
CA ARG A 178 -0.92 24.25 -3.02
C ARG A 178 -1.77 25.02 -4.04
N ALA A 179 -2.58 25.98 -3.58
CA ALA A 179 -3.41 26.81 -4.44
C ALA A 179 -2.62 27.79 -5.32
N GLU A 180 -1.47 28.30 -4.85
CA GLU A 180 -0.52 29.08 -5.66
C GLU A 180 0.09 28.23 -6.78
N LEU A 181 0.64 27.06 -6.45
CA LEU A 181 1.19 26.12 -7.42
C LEU A 181 0.17 25.67 -8.48
N SER A 182 -1.08 25.43 -8.05
CA SER A 182 -2.19 25.12 -8.95
C SER A 182 -2.56 26.28 -9.88
N ARG A 183 -2.24 27.54 -9.55
CA ARG A 183 -2.51 28.67 -10.46
C ARG A 183 -1.41 28.83 -11.52
N ASP A 184 -0.15 28.71 -11.13
CA ASP A 184 0.99 29.07 -11.99
C ASP A 184 1.31 28.05 -13.10
N ARG A 185 1.18 26.74 -12.83
CA ARG A 185 1.54 25.68 -13.80
C ARG A 185 0.47 25.34 -14.84
N ASN A 186 -0.71 25.94 -14.73
CA ASN A 186 -1.88 25.60 -15.54
C ASN A 186 -1.92 26.27 -16.94
N ALA A 187 -0.76 26.66 -17.49
CA ALA A 187 -0.64 27.39 -18.76
C ALA A 187 -0.38 26.52 -20.02
N GLY A 188 -0.29 25.18 -19.92
CA GLY A 188 0.02 24.25 -21.04
C GLY A 188 -1.14 23.36 -21.54
N GLY A 189 -0.99 22.73 -22.73
CA GLY A 189 -2.03 21.96 -23.44
C GLY A 189 -1.88 20.42 -23.40
N GLY A 190 -3.00 19.67 -23.52
CA GLY A 190 -3.15 18.19 -23.32
C GLY A 190 -4.58 17.77 -22.85
N ARG A 191 -4.85 16.50 -22.53
CA ARG A 191 -6.11 16.01 -21.90
C ARG A 191 -5.77 14.96 -20.82
N TYR A 192 -6.48 14.95 -19.69
CA TYR A 192 -6.13 14.09 -18.54
C TYR A 192 -7.34 13.28 -18.05
N ARG A 193 -7.10 12.06 -17.54
CA ARG A 193 -8.12 11.20 -16.90
C ARG A 193 -7.76 10.99 -15.42
N TYR A 194 -8.69 11.37 -14.55
CA TYR A 194 -8.53 11.42 -13.08
C TYR A 194 -9.13 10.23 -12.33
N ASP A 195 -9.72 9.29 -13.06
CA ASP A 195 -10.59 8.23 -12.60
C ASP A 195 -9.91 7.15 -11.74
N ARG A 196 -8.59 7.23 -11.53
CA ARG A 196 -7.80 6.21 -10.81
C ARG A 196 -7.24 6.66 -9.46
N ARG A 197 -7.45 7.91 -9.04
CA ARG A 197 -7.00 8.38 -7.72
C ARG A 197 -8.16 8.33 -6.72
N ALA A 198 -7.95 7.65 -5.59
CA ALA A 198 -8.97 7.51 -4.55
C ALA A 198 -9.47 8.89 -4.08
N GLY A 199 -10.79 9.05 -3.95
CA GLY A 199 -11.44 10.31 -3.53
C GLY A 199 -11.89 11.25 -4.66
N TYR A 200 -11.63 10.91 -5.92
CA TYR A 200 -12.08 11.70 -7.08
C TYR A 200 -13.12 10.93 -7.92
N SER A 201 -14.22 11.59 -8.30
CA SER A 201 -15.31 10.97 -9.07
C SER A 201 -14.92 10.78 -10.55
N ALA A 202 -15.12 9.57 -11.05
CA ALA A 202 -14.94 9.22 -12.45
C ALA A 202 -16.19 9.61 -13.26
N ASP A 203 -16.25 10.84 -13.76
CA ASP A 203 -17.13 11.13 -14.90
C ASP A 203 -16.34 10.93 -16.20
N PRO A 204 -16.51 9.78 -16.90
CA PRO A 204 -15.80 9.49 -18.14
C PRO A 204 -16.19 10.44 -19.29
N HIS A 205 -17.29 11.18 -19.15
CA HIS A 205 -17.77 12.14 -20.14
C HIS A 205 -17.26 13.56 -19.89
N ASN A 206 -16.58 13.82 -18.77
CA ASN A 206 -16.03 15.13 -18.44
C ASN A 206 -14.50 15.10 -18.35
N PRO A 207 -13.78 14.87 -19.48
CA PRO A 207 -12.33 14.93 -19.48
C PRO A 207 -11.87 16.34 -19.08
N ILE A 208 -11.06 16.42 -18.03
CA ILE A 208 -10.50 17.69 -17.56
C ILE A 208 -9.53 18.21 -18.63
N PRO A 209 -9.73 19.43 -19.17
CA PRO A 209 -8.82 20.00 -20.16
C PRO A 209 -7.43 20.28 -19.51
N ALA A 210 -6.33 19.99 -20.21
CA ALA A 210 -4.94 20.09 -19.68
C ALA A 210 -4.53 21.34 -18.96
N ARG A 211 -5.16 22.47 -19.32
CA ARG A 211 -4.98 23.77 -18.68
C ARG A 211 -5.30 23.77 -17.19
N GLN A 212 -5.52 22.60 -16.58
CA GLN A 212 -5.91 22.38 -15.19
C GLN A 212 -5.10 21.25 -14.52
N ALA A 213 -4.09 20.68 -15.18
CA ALA A 213 -3.74 19.29 -14.92
C ALA A 213 -2.38 18.98 -14.28
N THR A 214 -1.71 19.98 -13.70
CA THR A 214 -0.78 19.67 -12.60
C THR A 214 -1.54 19.83 -11.30
N PHE A 215 -1.74 18.70 -10.62
CA PHE A 215 -2.48 18.67 -9.37
C PHE A 215 -1.51 18.52 -8.22
N TYR A 216 -1.88 19.16 -7.13
CA TYR A 216 -1.10 19.15 -5.91
C TYR A 216 -2.00 18.73 -4.76
N GLU A 217 -1.42 18.04 -3.81
CA GLU A 217 -2.07 17.62 -2.57
C GLU A 217 -1.27 18.06 -1.38
N ALA A 218 -1.97 18.46 -0.31
CA ALA A 218 -1.38 18.66 1.00
C ALA A 218 -1.71 17.44 1.86
N LEU A 219 -0.68 16.80 2.39
CA LEU A 219 -0.78 15.60 3.21
C LEU A 219 -0.29 15.90 4.62
N ALA A 220 -1.08 15.59 5.63
CA ALA A 220 -0.63 15.64 7.01
C ALA A 220 0.32 14.46 7.29
N VAL A 221 1.47 14.73 7.91
CA VAL A 221 2.44 13.74 8.35
C VAL A 221 2.76 13.95 9.83
N PRO A 222 2.92 12.87 10.63
CA PRO A 222 3.47 12.96 11.97
C PRO A 222 4.77 13.75 11.97
N SER A 223 4.95 14.63 12.96
CA SER A 223 6.13 15.47 13.09
C SER A 223 6.52 15.63 14.54
N ASP A 224 7.80 15.51 14.87
CA ASP A 224 8.37 15.93 16.16
C ASP A 224 9.17 17.25 16.06
N VAL A 225 9.28 17.81 14.84
CA VAL A 225 10.07 19.02 14.58
C VAL A 225 9.53 20.18 15.41
N PRO A 226 10.32 20.77 16.33
CA PRO A 226 9.85 21.86 17.17
C PRO A 226 9.65 23.15 16.36
N PRO A 227 8.80 24.09 16.83
CA PRO A 227 8.65 25.42 16.22
C PRO A 227 10.01 26.08 15.97
N PHE A 228 10.15 26.80 14.85
CA PHE A 228 11.34 27.58 14.50
C PHE A 228 12.62 26.80 14.23
N ALA A 229 12.59 25.45 14.20
CA ALA A 229 13.75 24.66 13.79
C ALA A 229 14.19 24.96 12.33
N GLY A 230 13.24 25.37 11.48
CA GLY A 230 13.44 25.69 10.06
C GLY A 230 13.83 24.50 9.17
N VAL A 231 14.24 23.37 9.75
CA VAL A 231 14.72 22.18 9.05
C VAL A 231 14.22 20.92 9.76
N GLY A 232 13.88 19.90 8.98
CA GLY A 232 13.57 18.56 9.46
C GLY A 232 14.11 17.48 8.51
N TYR A 233 13.91 16.23 8.89
CA TYR A 233 14.32 15.04 8.16
C TYR A 233 13.07 14.21 7.83
N LEU A 234 12.61 14.33 6.59
CA LEU A 234 11.42 13.64 6.09
C LEU A 234 11.77 12.20 5.74
N VAL A 235 11.16 11.26 6.44
CA VAL A 235 11.07 9.87 5.99
C VAL A 235 9.97 9.82 4.93
N GLN A 236 10.32 9.33 3.76
CA GLN A 236 9.39 9.10 2.66
C GLN A 236 9.61 7.70 2.09
N ARG A 237 8.59 7.13 1.48
CA ARG A 237 8.71 5.86 0.77
C ARG A 237 8.49 6.00 -0.72
N ARG A 238 8.99 5.04 -1.49
CA ARG A 238 8.68 4.94 -2.91
C ARG A 238 7.18 4.68 -3.11
N ALA A 239 6.57 5.37 -4.06
CA ALA A 239 5.19 5.12 -4.44
C ALA A 239 5.07 3.70 -5.02
N VAL A 240 4.07 2.95 -4.57
CA VAL A 240 3.77 1.61 -5.11
C VAL A 240 2.84 1.77 -6.31
N ILE A 241 3.08 0.97 -7.36
CA ILE A 241 2.23 0.93 -8.54
C ILE A 241 1.14 -0.13 -8.31
N ASP A 242 -0.13 0.30 -8.31
CA ASP A 242 -1.29 -0.60 -8.18
C ASP A 242 -1.80 -1.13 -9.55
N THR A 243 -1.16 -0.76 -10.66
CA THR A 243 -1.60 -1.17 -11.99
C THR A 243 -1.10 -2.56 -12.38
N PHE A 244 -1.60 -3.59 -11.70
CA PHE A 244 -1.68 -4.95 -12.26
C PHE A 244 -2.85 -5.10 -13.26
N ALA A 245 -3.78 -4.15 -13.28
CA ALA A 245 -4.88 -4.12 -14.24
C ALA A 245 -4.40 -3.77 -15.66
N GLY A 246 -3.96 -4.79 -16.38
CA GLY A 246 -3.84 -4.79 -17.83
C GLY A 246 -2.40 -4.78 -18.33
N THR A 247 -2.20 -5.49 -19.43
CA THR A 247 -0.96 -5.73 -20.21
C THR A 247 -0.23 -4.48 -20.72
N VAL A 248 -0.54 -3.29 -20.21
CA VAL A 248 0.04 -2.03 -20.65
C VAL A 248 0.84 -1.43 -19.51
N TRP A 249 2.11 -1.83 -19.45
CA TRP A 249 3.19 -1.43 -18.52
C TRP A 249 3.50 0.09 -18.43
N ARG A 250 2.60 0.95 -18.92
CA ARG A 250 2.86 2.34 -19.33
C ARG A 250 2.31 3.41 -18.36
N THR A 251 1.87 3.04 -17.16
CA THR A 251 1.33 3.98 -16.16
C THR A 251 2.17 4.02 -14.90
N ARG A 252 3.49 4.20 -15.04
CA ARG A 252 4.39 4.29 -13.89
C ARG A 252 4.31 5.69 -13.27
N PRO A 253 4.20 5.82 -11.93
CA PRO A 253 4.80 6.93 -11.25
C PRO A 253 6.29 6.93 -11.63
N PRO A 254 6.87 8.06 -12.03
CA PRO A 254 8.29 8.12 -12.30
C PRO A 254 9.09 7.74 -11.06
N ALA A 255 10.35 7.37 -11.29
CA ALA A 255 11.24 6.82 -10.27
C ALA A 255 11.44 7.76 -9.06
N ASP A 256 11.07 9.03 -9.17
CA ASP A 256 11.11 10.07 -8.14
C ASP A 256 9.78 10.28 -7.38
N ALA A 257 8.71 9.54 -7.71
CA ALA A 257 7.46 9.62 -6.97
C ALA A 257 7.60 9.01 -5.57
N ARG A 258 7.24 9.78 -4.55
CA ARG A 258 7.43 9.45 -3.14
C ARG A 258 6.17 9.76 -2.34
N VAL A 259 6.04 9.08 -1.21
CA VAL A 259 4.93 9.22 -0.27
C VAL A 259 5.54 9.70 1.04
N PRO A 260 5.27 10.95 1.47
CA PRO A 260 5.69 11.46 2.77
C PRO A 260 5.13 10.57 3.89
N VAL A 261 5.98 10.13 4.82
CA VAL A 261 5.58 9.23 5.91
C VAL A 261 5.60 9.94 7.26
N ALA A 262 6.74 10.50 7.65
CA ALA A 262 6.92 11.18 8.94
C ALA A 262 8.11 12.14 8.90
N LEU A 263 8.07 13.18 9.73
CA LEU A 263 9.08 14.25 9.76
C LEU A 263 9.78 14.30 11.13
N TYR A 264 11.10 14.24 11.14
CA TYR A 264 11.91 14.21 12.35
C TYR A 264 12.79 15.44 12.53
N ALA A 265 13.01 15.88 13.77
CA ALA A 265 13.98 16.91 14.13
C ALA A 265 15.41 16.38 13.99
N SER A 266 15.61 15.10 14.33
CA SER A 266 16.92 14.43 14.26
C SER A 266 17.04 13.54 13.02
N ARG A 267 18.25 13.54 12.43
CA ARG A 267 18.57 12.63 11.33
C ARG A 267 18.69 11.18 11.78
N SER A 268 19.22 10.95 12.99
CA SER A 268 19.37 9.59 13.54
C SER A 268 18.01 8.91 13.65
N ASP A 269 17.03 9.64 14.19
CA ASP A 269 15.70 9.10 14.52
C ASP A 269 14.92 8.85 13.22
N ALA A 270 15.08 9.73 12.22
CA ALA A 270 14.56 9.49 10.87
C ALA A 270 15.15 8.22 10.23
N ILE A 271 16.46 7.99 10.41
CA ILE A 271 17.15 6.81 9.87
C ILE A 271 16.67 5.54 10.59
N GLU A 272 16.59 5.56 11.91
CA GLU A 272 16.07 4.45 12.70
C GLU A 272 14.63 4.10 12.30
N HIS A 273 13.78 5.11 12.16
CA HIS A 273 12.40 4.92 11.71
C HIS A 273 12.33 4.39 10.28
N ARG A 274 13.14 4.91 9.35
CA ARG A 274 13.27 4.40 7.99
C ARG A 274 13.64 2.91 7.99
N ASP A 275 14.64 2.53 8.77
CA ASP A 275 15.16 1.16 8.80
C ASP A 275 14.15 0.19 9.42
N ARG A 276 13.45 0.62 10.47
CA ARG A 276 12.35 -0.13 11.06
C ARG A 276 11.22 -0.35 10.06
N LEU A 277 10.73 0.70 9.39
CA LEU A 277 9.68 0.57 8.37
C LEU A 277 10.12 -0.30 7.18
N ALA A 278 11.39 -0.21 6.79
CA ALA A 278 11.95 -1.07 5.75
C ALA A 278 11.94 -2.53 6.21
N ALA A 279 12.40 -2.84 7.43
CA ALA A 279 12.36 -4.19 7.97
C ALA A 279 10.93 -4.75 8.04
N GLU A 280 9.98 -3.98 8.57
CA GLU A 280 8.55 -4.35 8.63
C GLU A 280 7.97 -4.60 7.24
N SER A 281 8.25 -3.71 6.28
CA SER A 281 7.76 -3.85 4.90
C SER A 281 8.34 -5.07 4.19
N ARG A 282 9.60 -5.44 4.44
CA ARG A 282 10.24 -6.62 3.84
C ARG A 282 9.59 -7.95 4.26
N GLN A 283 8.86 -7.95 5.38
CA GLN A 283 8.16 -9.13 5.87
C GLN A 283 6.81 -9.36 5.17
N VAL A 284 6.20 -8.29 4.63
CA VAL A 284 4.83 -8.36 4.09
C VAL A 284 4.75 -8.02 2.60
N LEU A 285 5.72 -7.30 2.06
CA LEU A 285 5.75 -6.90 0.66
C LEU A 285 6.56 -7.90 -0.17
N ASN A 286 6.12 -8.07 -1.40
CA ASN A 286 6.85 -8.81 -2.40
C ASN A 286 7.93 -7.91 -3.02
N PRO A 287 9.23 -8.27 -2.99
CA PRO A 287 10.31 -7.39 -3.46
C PRO A 287 10.21 -7.04 -4.94
N PHE A 288 9.58 -7.90 -5.74
CA PHE A 288 9.40 -7.69 -7.18
C PHE A 288 8.28 -6.70 -7.51
N VAL A 289 7.53 -6.19 -6.52
CA VAL A 289 6.57 -5.09 -6.76
C VAL A 289 7.25 -3.77 -7.09
N PHE A 290 8.53 -3.64 -6.75
CA PHE A 290 9.31 -2.45 -7.03
C PHE A 290 10.27 -2.63 -8.22
N ALA A 291 10.55 -3.88 -8.62
CA ALA A 291 11.42 -4.24 -9.74
C ALA A 291 11.14 -3.40 -10.98
N ASP A 292 12.19 -2.80 -11.57
CA ASP A 292 12.06 -1.99 -12.78
C ASP A 292 11.81 -2.91 -13.97
N PRO A 293 10.62 -2.87 -14.60
CA PRO A 293 10.35 -3.71 -15.76
C PRO A 293 11.27 -3.46 -16.96
N ALA A 294 11.96 -2.30 -17.03
CA ALA A 294 12.93 -2.03 -18.10
C ALA A 294 14.21 -2.87 -17.96
N HIS A 295 14.52 -3.33 -16.74
CA HIS A 295 15.73 -4.08 -16.42
C HIS A 295 15.42 -5.57 -16.14
N GLY A 296 14.19 -6.01 -16.41
CA GLY A 296 13.68 -7.31 -15.97
C GLY A 296 13.41 -7.34 -14.47
N ALA A 297 12.70 -8.37 -13.99
CA ALA A 297 12.45 -8.52 -12.55
C ALA A 297 13.73 -8.79 -11.75
N ALA A 298 14.76 -9.33 -12.40
CA ALA A 298 16.08 -9.60 -11.87
C ALA A 298 17.10 -9.53 -13.02
N THR A 299 18.27 -8.93 -12.76
CA THR A 299 19.42 -9.01 -13.66
C THR A 299 19.93 -10.45 -13.74
N GLU A 300 20.70 -10.80 -14.78
CA GLU A 300 21.29 -12.15 -14.89
C GLU A 300 22.12 -12.52 -13.65
N GLY A 301 22.95 -11.59 -13.15
CA GLY A 301 23.69 -11.78 -11.90
C GLY A 301 22.78 -12.00 -10.68
N ALA A 302 21.68 -11.24 -10.56
CA ALA A 302 20.70 -11.48 -9.49
C ALA A 302 20.04 -12.86 -9.60
N ARG A 303 19.82 -13.39 -10.81
CA ARG A 303 19.27 -14.75 -10.99
C ARG A 303 20.25 -15.82 -10.54
N GLU A 304 21.52 -15.68 -10.87
CA GLU A 304 22.57 -16.60 -10.44
C GLU A 304 22.72 -16.60 -8.91
N GLU A 305 22.71 -15.42 -8.30
CA GLU A 305 22.73 -15.26 -6.84
C GLU A 305 21.51 -15.92 -6.19
N LEU A 306 20.30 -15.67 -6.71
CA LEU A 306 19.07 -16.27 -6.18
C LEU A 306 19.01 -17.79 -6.37
N ALA A 307 19.54 -18.31 -7.49
CA ALA A 307 19.58 -19.75 -7.74
C ALA A 307 20.52 -20.47 -6.75
N ALA A 308 21.51 -19.77 -6.20
CA ALA A 308 22.41 -20.32 -5.19
C ALA A 308 21.82 -20.36 -3.76
N LEU A 309 20.67 -19.71 -3.52
CA LEU A 309 20.07 -19.61 -2.19
C LEU A 309 19.29 -20.86 -1.73
N GLU A 310 19.26 -21.94 -2.52
CA GLU A 310 18.48 -23.17 -2.23
C GLU A 310 17.01 -22.86 -1.84
N LEU A 311 16.36 -22.00 -2.62
CA LEU A 311 14.99 -21.55 -2.34
C LEU A 311 13.97 -22.70 -2.53
N PRO A 312 12.83 -22.68 -1.82
CA PRO A 312 11.83 -23.77 -1.84
C PRO A 312 11.26 -24.08 -3.22
N LEU A 313 11.21 -23.08 -4.11
CA LEU A 313 10.74 -23.20 -5.47
C LEU A 313 11.83 -22.76 -6.46
N PRO A 314 11.92 -23.40 -7.65
CA PRO A 314 12.90 -23.02 -8.66
C PRO A 314 12.70 -21.56 -9.08
N VAL A 315 13.80 -20.82 -9.16
CA VAL A 315 13.80 -19.40 -9.55
C VAL A 315 13.24 -19.27 -10.99
N PRO A 316 12.31 -18.33 -11.26
CA PRO A 316 11.73 -18.17 -12.58
C PRO A 316 12.79 -17.83 -13.64
N SER A 317 12.73 -18.51 -14.78
CA SER A 317 13.63 -18.25 -15.91
C SER A 317 13.14 -17.13 -16.85
N GLY A 318 11.86 -16.76 -16.76
CA GLY A 318 11.26 -15.72 -17.61
C GLY A 318 11.50 -14.30 -17.08
N ASP A 319 11.45 -13.30 -17.96
CA ASP A 319 11.57 -11.89 -17.57
C ASP A 319 10.24 -11.26 -17.12
N ARG A 320 9.14 -12.03 -17.20
CA ARG A 320 7.81 -11.54 -16.86
C ARG A 320 7.74 -11.30 -15.36
N ARG A 321 7.68 -10.03 -14.96
CA ARG A 321 7.51 -9.61 -13.56
C ARG A 321 6.38 -10.33 -12.82
N ARG A 322 5.28 -10.65 -13.51
CA ARG A 322 4.17 -11.40 -12.92
C ARG A 322 4.62 -12.77 -12.39
N ASP A 323 5.41 -13.50 -13.17
CA ASP A 323 5.90 -14.83 -12.81
C ASP A 323 6.80 -14.76 -11.56
N TRP A 324 7.59 -13.70 -11.41
CA TRP A 324 8.42 -13.44 -10.22
C TRP A 324 7.60 -13.10 -8.98
N ILE A 325 6.53 -12.33 -9.16
CA ILE A 325 5.64 -11.96 -8.07
C ILE A 325 4.88 -13.19 -7.58
N GLU A 326 4.27 -13.94 -8.50
CA GLU A 326 3.59 -15.20 -8.19
C GLU A 326 4.54 -16.22 -7.54
N TRP A 327 5.77 -16.36 -8.04
CA TRP A 327 6.78 -17.25 -7.46
C TRP A 327 7.11 -16.87 -6.00
N TRP A 328 7.41 -15.60 -5.73
CA TRP A 328 7.73 -15.16 -4.38
C TRP A 328 6.54 -15.30 -3.44
N ASP A 329 5.32 -14.99 -3.91
CA ASP A 329 4.10 -15.15 -3.12
C ASP A 329 3.85 -16.60 -2.69
N LEU A 330 4.33 -17.57 -3.47
CA LEU A 330 4.21 -19.01 -3.19
C LEU A 330 5.29 -19.57 -2.27
N CYS A 331 6.50 -18.98 -2.21
CA CYS A 331 7.61 -19.56 -1.42
C CYS A 331 8.05 -18.72 -0.23
N GLN A 332 7.60 -17.46 -0.10
CA GLN A 332 8.10 -16.55 0.94
C GLN A 332 7.82 -16.99 2.38
N GLU A 333 6.93 -17.96 2.63
CA GLU A 333 6.70 -18.48 3.99
C GLU A 333 7.76 -19.50 4.40
N ASP A 334 8.34 -20.20 3.43
CA ASP A 334 9.30 -21.28 3.64
C ASP A 334 10.76 -20.81 3.56
N VAL A 335 11.00 -19.54 3.26
CA VAL A 335 12.35 -18.96 3.22
C VAL A 335 12.78 -18.46 4.60
N SER A 336 14.03 -18.73 4.94
CA SER A 336 14.69 -18.14 6.11
C SER A 336 14.84 -16.62 6.00
N ASP A 337 15.05 -15.95 7.12
CA ASP A 337 15.34 -14.50 7.16
C ASP A 337 16.57 -14.13 6.33
N GLU A 338 17.58 -15.00 6.27
CA GLU A 338 18.79 -14.78 5.48
C GLU A 338 18.50 -14.84 3.98
N GLN A 339 17.77 -15.87 3.52
CA GLN A 339 17.31 -15.98 2.13
C GLN A 339 16.42 -14.78 1.74
N ARG A 340 15.49 -14.39 2.61
CA ARG A 340 14.65 -13.20 2.41
C ARG A 340 15.49 -11.94 2.27
N ALA A 341 16.45 -11.72 3.16
CA ALA A 341 17.34 -10.58 3.10
C ALA A 341 18.20 -10.58 1.81
N ALA A 342 18.65 -11.76 1.35
CA ALA A 342 19.38 -11.91 0.11
C ALA A 342 18.51 -11.58 -1.11
N VAL A 343 17.25 -12.03 -1.15
CA VAL A 343 16.32 -11.67 -2.24
C VAL A 343 16.09 -10.16 -2.30
N TRP A 344 15.84 -9.53 -1.15
CA TRP A 344 15.70 -8.07 -1.08
C TRP A 344 16.95 -7.31 -1.50
N ARG A 345 18.14 -7.87 -1.22
CA ARG A 345 19.42 -7.30 -1.66
C ARG A 345 19.59 -7.42 -3.18
N ALA A 346 19.25 -8.57 -3.75
CA ALA A 346 19.33 -8.82 -5.19
C ALA A 346 18.41 -7.90 -6.01
N CYS A 347 17.28 -7.48 -5.44
CA CYS A 347 16.41 -6.50 -6.08
C CYS A 347 16.98 -5.07 -6.07
N ASP A 348 17.91 -4.75 -5.15
CA ASP A 348 18.59 -3.46 -4.96
C ASP A 348 17.64 -2.24 -4.96
N GLN A 349 16.60 -2.28 -4.13
CA GLN A 349 15.56 -1.24 -4.13
C GLN A 349 15.40 -0.56 -2.77
N PRO A 350 15.81 0.72 -2.63
CA PRO A 350 15.46 1.47 -1.44
C PRO A 350 13.95 1.73 -1.42
N MET A 351 13.26 1.12 -0.45
CA MET A 351 11.82 1.36 -0.24
C MET A 351 11.57 2.70 0.45
N PHE A 352 12.47 3.10 1.35
CA PHE A 352 12.36 4.30 2.17
C PHE A 352 13.63 5.12 2.07
N GLU A 353 13.47 6.44 2.16
CA GLU A 353 14.54 7.43 2.08
C GLU A 353 14.37 8.47 3.20
N VAL A 354 15.48 9.09 3.60
CA VAL A 354 15.49 10.23 4.51
C VAL A 354 15.96 11.46 3.73
N LEU A 355 15.10 12.46 3.61
CA LEU A 355 15.42 13.74 3.00
C LEU A 355 15.54 14.84 4.05
N ARG A 356 16.60 15.64 3.98
CA ARG A 356 16.65 16.91 4.72
C ARG A 356 15.75 17.92 4.00
N VAL A 357 14.77 18.46 4.70
CA VAL A 357 13.78 19.39 4.14
C VAL A 357 13.71 20.67 4.97
N GLU A 358 13.43 21.80 4.33
CA GLU A 358 13.07 23.03 5.03
C GLU A 358 11.61 22.95 5.49
N VAL A 359 11.35 23.44 6.69
CA VAL A 359 10.02 23.43 7.31
C VAL A 359 9.59 24.87 7.54
N ALA A 360 8.62 25.33 6.77
CA ALA A 360 8.13 26.70 6.86
C ALA A 360 7.03 26.84 7.93
N ASP A 361 7.17 27.86 8.79
CA ASP A 361 6.24 28.14 9.90
C ASP A 361 5.10 29.13 9.52
N GLU A 362 5.29 29.96 8.49
CA GLU A 362 4.37 31.04 8.06
C GLU A 362 3.92 30.96 6.59
#